data_AF-A0A4Q6E7T2-F1
#
_entry.id   AF-A0A4Q6E7T2-F1
#
_cell.length_a   1.000
_cell.length_b   1.000
_cell.length_c   1.000
_cell.angle_alpha   90.00
_cell.angle_beta   90.00
_cell.angle_gamma   90.00
#
_symmetry.space_group_name_H-M   'P 1'
#
loop_
_entity.id
_entity.type
_entity.pdbx_description
1 polymer ?
#
loop_
_entity_poly.entity_id
_entity_poly.type
_entity_poly.pdbx_seq_one_letter_code
_entity_poly.pdbx_strand_id
1 'polypeptide(L)'
;MKMKTMSVMTVIMLLTGILVTGCVSNKNETIPLPAPNGKFDGEFRVLKKKASGTGYDVIVKDTIRLTISPDSGYRVTGDTTKHAGSKGSYVYDYYYIKFNDKTYTDTASKRHLNGVYAYFYDGTRFEIARNYGTNVLGDTLKLQYELKRATN
;
A
#
# COMPACT_ATOMS: atom_id res chain seq x y z
N MET A 1 63.51 -63.71 -26.47
CA MET A 1 63.32 -62.27 -26.76
C MET A 1 61.99 -62.08 -27.49
N LYS A 2 60.98 -61.56 -26.79
CA LYS A 2 59.88 -60.71 -27.29
C LYS A 2 58.84 -60.52 -26.18
N MET A 3 58.91 -59.35 -25.54
CA MET A 3 57.88 -58.79 -24.68
C MET A 3 56.60 -58.55 -25.50
N LYS A 4 55.44 -58.89 -24.93
CA LYS A 4 54.15 -58.34 -25.36
C LYS A 4 53.71 -57.32 -24.32
N THR A 5 53.89 -56.05 -24.63
CA THR A 5 53.28 -54.92 -23.93
C THR A 5 51.84 -54.79 -24.41
N MET A 6 50.87 -54.97 -23.52
CA MET A 6 49.45 -54.72 -23.80
C MET A 6 49.14 -53.23 -23.63
N SER A 7 48.41 -52.69 -24.61
CA SER A 7 47.93 -51.31 -24.71
C SER A 7 47.16 -50.86 -23.47
N VAL A 8 47.69 -49.88 -22.74
CA VAL A 8 46.93 -49.04 -21.81
C VAL A 8 46.50 -47.81 -22.58
N MET A 9 45.40 -47.95 -23.31
CA MET A 9 44.66 -46.83 -23.87
C MET A 9 43.22 -47.02 -23.37
N THR A 10 42.61 -45.93 -22.86
CA THR A 10 41.18 -45.80 -22.50
C THR A 10 40.79 -45.94 -21.01
N VAL A 11 41.36 -45.18 -20.08
CA VAL A 11 40.63 -44.79 -18.82
C VAL A 11 41.16 -43.46 -18.23
N ILE A 12 41.25 -42.37 -19.01
CA ILE A 12 41.44 -41.01 -18.44
C ILE A 12 40.59 -40.02 -19.24
N MET A 13 39.26 -40.16 -19.17
CA MET A 13 38.34 -39.16 -19.69
C MET A 13 36.97 -39.30 -19.02
N LEU A 14 36.92 -39.23 -17.69
CA LEU A 14 35.65 -39.21 -16.96
C LEU A 14 35.77 -38.39 -15.65
N LEU A 15 36.32 -37.18 -15.75
CA LEU A 15 36.39 -36.25 -14.62
C LEU A 15 36.09 -34.80 -15.03
N THR A 16 35.02 -34.61 -15.80
CA THR A 16 34.46 -33.29 -16.09
C THR A 16 32.94 -33.41 -16.08
N GLY A 17 32.33 -33.09 -14.95
CA GLY A 17 30.87 -33.18 -14.80
C GLY A 17 30.39 -32.91 -13.38
N ILE A 18 31.05 -32.02 -12.63
CA ILE A 18 30.44 -31.47 -11.42
C ILE A 18 29.45 -30.42 -11.92
N LEU A 19 28.19 -30.84 -12.00
CA LEU A 19 27.05 -29.98 -12.23
C LEU A 19 27.03 -28.92 -11.13
N VAL A 20 27.33 -27.69 -11.52
CA VAL A 20 27.04 -26.49 -10.73
C VAL A 20 25.53 -26.40 -10.60
N THR A 21 24.97 -27.01 -9.56
CA THR A 21 23.60 -26.73 -9.10
C THR A 21 23.64 -25.41 -8.35
N GLY A 22 23.83 -24.33 -9.11
CA GLY A 22 23.49 -23.01 -8.61
C GLY A 22 22.00 -23.03 -8.29
N CYS A 23 21.65 -22.78 -7.03
CA CYS A 23 20.29 -22.41 -6.65
C CYS A 23 19.82 -21.30 -7.60
N VAL A 24 19.00 -21.67 -8.59
CA VAL A 24 18.25 -20.69 -9.35
C VAL A 24 17.19 -20.19 -8.40
N SER A 25 17.47 -19.11 -7.68
CA SER A 25 16.42 -18.36 -6.99
C SER A 25 15.39 -18.00 -8.05
N ASN A 26 14.22 -18.63 -7.99
CA ASN A 26 13.08 -18.26 -8.79
C ASN A 26 12.72 -16.82 -8.43
N LYS A 27 13.20 -15.84 -9.21
CA LYS A 27 12.93 -14.41 -8.98
C LYS A 27 11.49 -13.99 -9.31
N ASN A 28 10.56 -14.93 -9.30
CA ASN A 28 9.12 -14.68 -9.33
C ASN A 28 8.51 -14.90 -7.94
N GLU A 29 9.27 -14.66 -6.88
CA GLU A 29 8.67 -14.39 -5.58
C GLU A 29 7.84 -13.11 -5.70
N THR A 30 6.54 -13.28 -5.82
CA THR A 30 5.59 -12.20 -5.60
C THR A 30 5.71 -11.87 -4.12
N ILE A 31 6.49 -10.82 -3.81
CA ILE A 31 6.58 -10.31 -2.45
C ILE A 31 5.14 -10.00 -2.02
N PRO A 32 4.58 -10.69 -1.02
CA PRO A 32 3.20 -10.47 -0.63
C PRO A 32 3.06 -9.03 -0.17
N LEU A 33 2.14 -8.30 -0.79
CA LEU A 33 1.86 -6.91 -0.46
C LEU A 33 1.39 -6.85 1.01
N PRO A 34 2.13 -6.17 1.91
CA PRO A 34 1.73 -6.13 3.32
C PRO A 34 0.37 -5.46 3.43
N ALA A 35 -0.59 -6.19 4.00
CA ALA A 35 -1.90 -5.63 4.30
C ALA A 35 -1.75 -4.47 5.28
N PRO A 36 -2.39 -3.31 5.05
CA PRO A 36 -2.45 -2.25 6.05
C PRO A 36 -2.99 -2.81 7.38
N ASN A 37 -2.18 -2.75 8.43
CA ASN A 37 -2.53 -3.26 9.74
C ASN A 37 -1.95 -2.37 10.85
N GLY A 38 -2.78 -2.04 11.84
CA GLY A 38 -2.37 -1.32 13.04
C GLY A 38 -3.25 -0.12 13.37
N LYS A 39 -2.76 0.67 14.34
CA LYS A 39 -3.33 1.96 14.74
C LYS A 39 -2.42 3.06 14.22
N PHE A 40 -3.01 4.08 13.63
CA PHE A 40 -2.32 5.20 13.03
C PHE A 40 -2.94 6.51 13.48
N ASP A 41 -2.10 7.46 13.84
CA ASP A 41 -2.45 8.83 14.19
C ASP A 41 -1.94 9.78 13.13
N GLY A 42 -2.71 10.81 12.80
CA GLY A 42 -2.25 11.81 11.86
C GLY A 42 -3.33 12.77 11.43
N GLU A 43 -3.17 13.30 10.22
CA GLU A 43 -3.99 14.40 9.74
C GLU A 43 -4.87 13.99 8.56
N PHE A 44 -6.15 14.31 8.66
CA PHE A 44 -7.04 14.45 7.53
C PHE A 44 -6.95 15.89 6.99
N ARG A 45 -6.75 16.02 5.67
CA ARG A 45 -6.71 17.31 4.99
C ARG A 45 -7.65 17.32 3.78
N VAL A 46 -8.34 18.44 3.59
CA VAL A 46 -8.98 18.78 2.31
C VAL A 46 -8.13 19.87 1.68
N LEU A 47 -7.68 19.60 0.46
CA LEU A 47 -6.85 20.49 -0.32
C LEU A 47 -7.69 21.04 -1.48
N LYS A 48 -7.57 22.34 -1.75
CA LYS A 48 -8.19 22.99 -2.91
C LYS A 48 -7.09 23.46 -3.84
N LYS A 49 -7.21 23.18 -5.14
CA LYS A 49 -6.26 23.71 -6.13
C LYS A 49 -6.25 25.24 -6.06
N LYS A 50 -5.06 25.83 -6.07
CA LYS A 50 -4.92 27.29 -6.08
C LYS A 50 -5.55 27.89 -7.33
N ALA A 51 -6.22 29.03 -7.17
CA ALA A 51 -6.85 29.75 -8.29
C ALA A 51 -5.80 30.31 -9.28
N SER A 52 -4.62 30.65 -8.78
CA SER A 52 -3.46 31.09 -9.57
C SER A 52 -2.18 30.42 -9.08
N GLY A 53 -1.22 30.22 -9.98
CA GLY A 53 0.04 29.54 -9.69
C GLY A 53 -0.07 28.01 -9.63
N THR A 54 0.95 27.36 -9.06
CA THR A 54 1.03 25.91 -8.92
C THR A 54 0.74 25.48 -7.47
N GLY A 55 0.12 24.31 -7.30
CA GLY A 55 -0.10 23.69 -5.99
C GLY A 55 -1.53 23.79 -5.45
N TYR A 56 -1.67 23.54 -4.14
CA TYR A 56 -2.93 23.44 -3.43
C TYR A 56 -2.88 24.20 -2.10
N ASP A 57 -4.02 24.72 -1.66
CA ASP A 57 -4.25 25.28 -0.32
C ASP A 57 -4.92 24.25 0.58
N VAL A 58 -4.51 24.19 1.85
CA VAL A 58 -5.18 23.36 2.88
C VAL A 58 -6.38 24.13 3.41
N ILE A 59 -7.59 23.69 3.09
CA ILE A 59 -8.84 24.34 3.52
C ILE A 59 -9.50 23.65 4.73
N VAL A 60 -9.11 22.40 5.00
CA VAL A 60 -9.49 21.64 6.19
C VAL A 60 -8.26 20.88 6.66
N LYS A 61 -8.07 20.86 7.98
CA LYS A 61 -7.05 20.06 8.65
C LYS A 61 -7.60 19.61 10.00
N ASP A 62 -7.71 18.30 10.17
CA ASP A 62 -8.22 17.67 11.39
C ASP A 62 -7.29 16.53 11.80
N THR A 63 -7.07 16.35 13.11
CA THR A 63 -6.36 15.19 13.63
C THR A 63 -7.32 14.02 13.77
N ILE A 64 -6.94 12.86 13.25
CA ILE A 64 -7.73 11.63 13.32
C ILE A 64 -6.87 10.46 13.78
N ARG A 65 -7.54 9.41 14.27
CA ARG A 65 -6.95 8.11 14.53
C ARG A 65 -7.64 7.03 13.71
N LEU A 66 -6.89 6.31 12.89
CA LEU A 66 -7.33 5.17 12.09
C LEU A 66 -6.83 3.87 12.71
N THR A 67 -7.73 2.96 13.01
CA THR A 67 -7.41 1.55 13.26
C THR A 67 -7.81 0.75 12.03
N ILE A 68 -6.91 -0.08 11.49
CA ILE A 68 -7.17 -0.94 10.33
C ILE A 68 -6.58 -2.32 10.58
N SER A 69 -7.31 -3.36 10.20
CA SER A 69 -6.90 -4.75 10.35
C SER A 69 -7.59 -5.62 9.29
N PRO A 70 -6.88 -6.58 8.66
CA PRO A 70 -7.46 -7.44 7.63
C PRO A 70 -8.72 -8.19 8.09
N ASP A 71 -8.74 -8.58 9.37
CA ASP A 71 -9.80 -9.43 9.93
C ASP A 71 -11.02 -8.64 10.40
N SER A 72 -10.81 -7.41 10.86
CA SER A 72 -11.85 -6.60 11.52
C SER A 72 -12.27 -5.35 10.73
N GLY A 73 -11.62 -5.09 9.60
CA GLY A 73 -11.88 -3.93 8.75
C GLY A 73 -11.19 -2.68 9.27
N TYR A 74 -11.88 -1.54 9.20
CA TYR A 74 -11.33 -0.26 9.64
C TYR A 74 -12.26 0.47 10.60
N ARG A 75 -11.67 1.36 11.40
CA ARG A 75 -12.37 2.32 12.25
C ARG A 75 -11.58 3.62 12.35
N VAL A 76 -12.19 4.73 11.97
CA VAL A 76 -11.73 6.07 12.32
C VAL A 76 -12.38 6.45 13.65
N THR A 77 -11.56 6.74 14.66
CA THR A 77 -12.01 7.25 15.96
C THR A 77 -11.73 8.75 16.04
N GLY A 78 -12.70 9.49 16.58
CA GLY A 78 -12.64 10.94 16.70
C GLY A 78 -13.56 11.61 15.68
N ASP A 79 -14.72 12.04 16.13
CA ASP A 79 -15.54 13.00 15.39
C ASP A 79 -14.90 14.37 15.50
N THR A 80 -14.52 14.95 14.38
CA THR A 80 -13.97 16.32 14.31
C THR A 80 -15.01 17.26 13.74
N THR A 81 -14.64 18.51 13.46
CA THR A 81 -15.56 19.48 12.86
C THR A 81 -15.87 19.16 11.39
N LYS A 82 -14.93 18.55 10.64
CA LYS A 82 -15.06 18.29 9.20
C LYS A 82 -14.87 16.82 8.79
N HIS A 83 -14.46 15.95 9.72
CA HIS A 83 -14.34 14.51 9.54
C HIS A 83 -15.16 13.76 10.60
N ALA A 84 -15.81 12.69 10.20
CA ALA A 84 -16.62 11.87 11.09
C ALA A 84 -15.94 10.54 11.39
N GLY A 85 -16.13 10.08 12.63
CA GLY A 85 -15.87 8.71 13.01
C GLY A 85 -16.63 7.77 12.08
N SER A 86 -15.93 6.77 11.56
CA SER A 86 -16.46 5.84 10.56
C SER A 86 -15.92 4.44 10.80
N LYS A 87 -16.65 3.41 10.39
CA LYS A 87 -16.21 2.02 10.48
C LYS A 87 -16.79 1.20 9.33
N GLY A 88 -16.06 0.20 8.90
CA GLY A 88 -16.50 -0.65 7.80
C GLY A 88 -15.46 -1.66 7.36
N SER A 89 -15.65 -2.20 6.16
CA SER A 89 -14.68 -3.10 5.54
C SER A 89 -13.80 -2.35 4.55
N TYR A 90 -12.69 -2.96 4.16
CA TYR A 90 -11.87 -2.48 3.06
C TYR A 90 -11.37 -3.63 2.20
N VAL A 91 -11.05 -3.33 0.95
CA VAL A 91 -10.29 -4.19 0.04
C VAL A 91 -9.16 -3.37 -0.55
N TYR A 92 -8.04 -4.00 -0.90
CA TYR A 92 -6.87 -3.31 -1.40
C TYR A 92 -6.17 -4.11 -2.49
N ASP A 93 -5.46 -3.41 -3.36
CA ASP A 93 -4.50 -3.93 -4.32
C ASP A 93 -3.18 -3.17 -4.20
N TYR A 94 -2.25 -3.30 -5.15
CA TYR A 94 -0.94 -2.64 -5.08
C TYR A 94 -0.98 -1.09 -5.09
N TYR A 95 -2.03 -0.49 -5.66
CA TYR A 95 -2.13 0.96 -5.87
C TYR A 95 -3.29 1.60 -5.12
N TYR A 96 -4.37 0.85 -4.89
CA TYR A 96 -5.64 1.37 -4.41
C TYR A 96 -6.17 0.62 -3.20
N ILE A 97 -6.86 1.36 -2.35
CA ILE A 97 -7.65 0.85 -1.25
C ILE A 97 -9.08 1.37 -1.37
N LYS A 98 -10.05 0.47 -1.28
CA LYS A 98 -11.48 0.80 -1.27
C LYS A 98 -12.05 0.58 0.11
N PHE A 99 -12.52 1.65 0.73
CA PHE A 99 -13.27 1.60 1.98
C PHE A 99 -14.77 1.48 1.68
N ASN A 100 -15.45 0.60 2.40
CA ASN A 100 -16.90 0.46 2.39
C ASN A 100 -17.43 0.83 3.77
N ASP A 101 -17.84 2.10 3.94
CA ASP A 101 -18.31 2.63 5.21
C ASP A 101 -19.71 2.10 5.55
N LYS A 102 -19.84 1.50 6.74
CA LYS A 102 -21.10 0.99 7.29
C LYS A 102 -21.74 1.92 8.32
N THR A 103 -21.08 3.02 8.67
CA THR A 103 -21.65 4.09 9.52
C THR A 103 -22.46 5.09 8.72
N TYR A 104 -22.21 5.15 7.41
CA TYR A 104 -22.84 6.09 6.50
C TYR A 104 -24.31 5.73 6.25
N THR A 105 -25.18 6.21 7.13
CA THR A 105 -26.65 6.07 7.03
C THR A 105 -27.35 7.40 6.75
N ASP A 106 -26.66 8.54 6.95
CA ASP A 106 -27.22 9.89 6.78
C ASP A 106 -26.13 10.89 6.33
N THR A 107 -26.54 11.85 5.53
CA THR A 107 -25.75 12.85 4.79
C THR A 107 -25.18 13.98 5.67
N ALA A 108 -24.63 13.63 6.82
CA ALA A 108 -23.99 14.60 7.71
C ALA A 108 -22.89 15.39 6.96
N SER A 109 -22.77 16.68 7.29
CA SER A 109 -21.85 17.67 6.68
C SER A 109 -20.35 17.33 6.79
N LYS A 110 -20.01 16.22 7.43
CA LYS A 110 -18.65 15.75 7.70
C LYS A 110 -18.23 14.67 6.71
N ARG A 111 -16.93 14.59 6.43
CA ARG A 111 -16.37 13.57 5.54
C ARG A 111 -16.18 12.25 6.29
N HIS A 112 -16.46 11.16 5.62
CA HIS A 112 -16.18 9.80 6.08
C HIS A 112 -15.05 9.19 5.22
N LEU A 113 -14.39 8.15 5.74
CA LEU A 113 -13.43 7.36 4.96
C LEU A 113 -14.20 6.33 4.11
N ASN A 114 -14.63 6.72 2.90
CA ASN A 114 -15.48 5.91 2.04
C ASN A 114 -15.10 5.97 0.56
N GLY A 115 -15.13 4.83 -0.13
CA GLY A 115 -14.85 4.63 -1.56
C GLY A 115 -13.38 4.29 -1.87
N VAL A 116 -12.97 4.44 -3.14
CA VAL A 116 -11.62 4.14 -3.64
C VAL A 116 -10.63 5.29 -3.45
N TYR A 117 -9.42 4.99 -3.00
CA TYR A 117 -8.32 5.93 -2.80
C TYR A 117 -7.02 5.33 -3.33
N ALA A 118 -6.13 6.16 -3.85
CA ALA A 118 -4.73 5.78 -3.97
C ALA A 118 -4.12 5.72 -2.57
N TYR A 119 -3.19 4.80 -2.33
CA TYR A 119 -2.54 4.72 -1.03
C TYR A 119 -1.08 4.31 -1.10
N PHE A 120 -0.38 4.55 0.00
CA PHE A 120 0.97 4.07 0.28
C PHE A 120 1.03 3.52 1.70
N TYR A 121 1.67 2.37 1.87
CA TYR A 121 1.86 1.73 3.17
C TYR A 121 3.21 1.02 3.25
N ASP A 122 4.01 1.32 4.27
CA ASP A 122 5.34 0.73 4.51
C ASP A 122 5.47 0.03 5.87
N GLY A 123 4.36 -0.17 6.59
CA GLY A 123 4.37 -0.71 7.95
C GLY A 123 4.47 0.35 9.05
N THR A 124 4.90 1.56 8.73
CA THR A 124 5.08 2.69 9.67
C THR A 124 4.27 3.92 9.30
N ARG A 125 4.11 4.19 8.00
CA ARG A 125 3.31 5.26 7.43
C ARG A 125 2.17 4.68 6.66
N PHE A 126 1.02 5.34 6.74
CA PHE A 126 -0.14 5.03 5.94
C PHE A 126 -0.69 6.31 5.34
N GLU A 127 -0.56 6.44 4.04
CA GLU A 127 -1.01 7.62 3.30
C GLU A 127 -2.12 7.24 2.34
N ILE A 128 -3.17 8.04 2.31
CA ILE A 128 -4.37 7.76 1.52
C ILE A 128 -4.81 9.05 0.85
N ALA A 129 -5.10 9.02 -0.44
CA ALA A 129 -5.51 10.21 -1.18
C ALA A 129 -6.59 9.93 -2.23
N ARG A 130 -7.50 10.88 -2.40
CA ARG A 130 -8.49 10.91 -3.49
C ARG A 130 -8.59 12.31 -4.06
N ASN A 131 -8.56 12.41 -5.39
CA ASN A 131 -8.93 13.63 -6.09
C ASN A 131 -10.43 13.60 -6.40
N TYR A 132 -11.12 14.71 -6.14
CA TYR A 132 -12.47 15.00 -6.56
C TYR A 132 -12.39 16.06 -7.67
N GLY A 133 -12.90 15.72 -8.84
CA GLY A 133 -12.93 16.61 -9.98
C GLY A 133 -13.19 15.84 -11.26
N THR A 134 -14.32 16.11 -11.90
CA THR A 134 -14.58 15.75 -13.29
C THR A 134 -13.84 16.73 -14.20
N ASN A 135 -13.37 16.26 -15.35
CA ASN A 135 -12.52 16.94 -16.33
C ASN A 135 -13.10 18.22 -16.98
N VAL A 136 -13.99 18.96 -16.33
CA VAL A 136 -14.66 20.13 -16.89
C VAL A 136 -14.82 21.16 -15.76
N LEU A 137 -13.94 22.16 -15.75
CA LEU A 137 -14.02 23.40 -14.95
C LEU A 137 -13.69 23.31 -13.44
N GLY A 138 -12.39 23.25 -13.14
CA GLY A 138 -11.78 24.18 -12.18
C GLY A 138 -11.77 23.85 -10.68
N ASP A 139 -12.67 23.02 -10.15
CA ASP A 139 -12.66 22.70 -8.71
C ASP A 139 -12.07 21.30 -8.47
N THR A 140 -10.73 21.22 -8.45
CA THR A 140 -10.02 19.99 -8.06
C THR A 140 -9.80 19.99 -6.55
N LEU A 141 -10.73 19.42 -5.80
CA LEU A 141 -10.53 19.13 -4.38
C LEU A 141 -9.73 17.83 -4.25
N LYS A 142 -8.83 17.75 -3.28
CA LYS A 142 -8.11 16.53 -2.92
C LYS A 142 -8.32 16.22 -1.45
N LEU A 143 -8.75 15.00 -1.14
CA LEU A 143 -8.68 14.46 0.21
C LEU A 143 -7.33 13.81 0.41
N GLN A 144 -6.70 14.06 1.54
CA GLN A 144 -5.42 13.48 1.90
C GLN A 144 -5.42 13.07 3.37
N TYR A 145 -4.89 11.89 3.63
CA TYR A 145 -4.63 11.34 4.95
C TYR A 145 -3.14 11.06 5.05
N GLU A 146 -2.47 11.67 6.02
CA GLU A 146 -1.07 11.44 6.33
C GLU A 146 -0.98 10.88 7.74
N LEU A 147 -0.85 9.56 7.86
CA LEU A 147 -0.97 8.84 9.13
C LEU A 147 0.33 8.12 9.47
N LYS A 148 0.77 8.23 10.71
CA LYS A 148 1.92 7.53 11.27
C LYS A 148 1.44 6.49 12.26
N ARG A 149 2.11 5.35 12.31
CA ARG A 149 1.80 4.30 13.26
C ARG A 149 1.87 4.86 14.67
N ALA A 150 0.81 4.64 15.45
CA ALA A 150 0.74 5.09 16.83
C ALA A 150 1.77 4.34 17.66
N THR A 151 2.56 5.07 18.43
CA THR A 151 3.35 4.52 19.54
C THR A 151 2.38 4.23 20.69
N ASN A 152 2.40 2.98 21.18
CA ASN A 152 1.66 2.62 22.39
C ASN A 152 2.23 3.34 23.62
#